data_AF-A0A7S1TCK5-F1
#
_entry.id   AF-A0A7S1TCK5-F1
#
_cell.length_a   1.000
_cell.length_b   1.000
_cell.length_c   1.000
_cell.angle_alpha   90.00
_cell.angle_beta   90.00
_cell.angle_gamma   90.00
#
_symmetry.space_group_name_H-M   'P 1'
#
loop_
_entity.id
_entity.type
_entity.pdbx_description
1 polymer ?
#
loop_
_entity_poly.entity_id
_entity_poly.type
_entity_poly.pdbx_seq_one_letter_code
_entity_poly.pdbx_strand_id
1 'polypeptide(L)'
;MAPRPLAALVPVQLLFLCFVSLCSGAMPPGAGLCTEPASTGPQLLVGGKPSDPRLLPAGIGRYMIYVKEGAEKRAAVQAALKEHMGSSYKEANVLKIIPMFVAEIEKDKLVELLTSDSFQSVRELMGGCVTIEPDGVVSIPEQPGDMMHSGMMKGW
;
A
#
# COMPACT_ATOMS: atom_id res chain seq x y z
N MET A 1 2.84 -16.53 66.30
CA MET A 1 1.94 -16.38 65.13
C MET A 1 2.80 -16.42 63.88
N ALA A 2 2.51 -17.37 62.99
CA ALA A 2 3.20 -17.70 61.74
C ALA A 2 2.86 -16.69 60.60
N PRO A 3 3.29 -16.85 59.31
CA PRO A 3 4.36 -17.65 58.67
C PRO A 3 5.22 -16.85 57.63
N ARG A 4 6.19 -17.51 56.96
CA ARG A 4 6.73 -17.14 55.61
C ARG A 4 5.70 -17.48 54.50
N PRO A 5 5.67 -16.87 53.29
CA PRO A 5 6.47 -17.32 52.11
C PRO A 5 6.92 -16.17 51.14
N LEU A 6 8.05 -16.25 50.43
CA LEU A 6 8.28 -16.80 49.06
C LEU A 6 7.35 -16.30 47.95
N ALA A 7 7.89 -15.51 47.00
CA ALA A 7 7.62 -15.57 45.54
C ALA A 7 8.54 -14.53 44.85
N ALA A 8 9.70 -14.92 44.32
CA ALA A 8 9.93 -15.60 43.03
C ALA A 8 10.08 -14.60 41.86
N LEU A 9 11.33 -14.53 41.36
CA LEU A 9 11.67 -14.03 40.04
C LEU A 9 10.73 -14.63 38.99
N VAL A 10 10.26 -13.79 38.07
CA VAL A 10 9.85 -14.27 36.74
C VAL A 10 10.68 -13.51 35.70
N PRO A 11 11.60 -14.19 34.99
CA PRO A 11 12.38 -13.61 33.92
C PRO A 11 11.57 -13.55 32.62
N VAL A 12 11.91 -12.54 31.82
CA VAL A 12 11.56 -12.33 30.42
C VAL A 12 11.63 -13.64 29.63
N GLN A 13 10.48 -14.20 29.24
CA GLN A 13 10.42 -15.31 28.28
C GLN A 13 10.05 -14.79 26.89
N LEU A 14 11.10 -14.69 26.08
CA LEU A 14 11.08 -14.90 24.64
C LEU A 14 10.29 -16.18 24.33
N LEU A 15 9.18 -16.07 23.59
CA LEU A 15 8.54 -17.21 22.95
C LEU A 15 8.37 -16.89 21.46
N PHE A 16 9.53 -16.89 20.79
CA PHE A 16 9.64 -17.27 19.39
C PHE A 16 9.50 -18.79 19.33
N LEU A 17 8.36 -19.32 18.90
CA LEU A 17 8.27 -20.71 18.47
C LEU A 17 7.35 -20.81 17.25
N CYS A 18 8.00 -21.03 16.12
CA CYS A 18 7.43 -21.53 14.88
C CYS A 18 6.62 -22.80 15.15
N PHE A 19 5.37 -22.84 14.68
CA PHE A 19 4.76 -24.09 14.23
C PHE A 19 4.04 -23.83 12.91
N VAL A 20 4.74 -24.19 11.84
CA VAL A 20 4.15 -24.49 10.54
C VAL A 20 3.56 -25.90 10.64
N SER A 21 2.48 -26.11 9.90
CA SER A 21 1.90 -27.41 9.53
C SER A 21 0.86 -27.99 10.48
N LEU A 22 -0.41 -27.86 10.08
CA LEU A 22 -1.25 -29.04 9.92
C LEU A 22 -2.26 -28.81 8.79
N CYS A 23 -2.03 -29.48 7.66
CA CYS A 23 -3.07 -29.78 6.69
C CYS A 23 -4.11 -30.68 7.36
N SER A 24 -5.35 -30.20 7.48
CA SER A 24 -6.53 -31.07 7.56
C SER A 24 -7.52 -30.61 6.52
N GLY A 25 -7.50 -31.33 5.39
CA GLY A 25 -8.50 -31.20 4.35
C GLY A 25 -9.81 -31.83 4.79
N ALA A 26 -10.89 -31.11 4.54
CA ALA A 26 -12.20 -31.65 4.20
C ALA A 26 -13.09 -30.48 3.73
N MET A 27 -13.26 -30.34 2.41
CA MET A 27 -14.41 -29.60 1.86
C MET A 27 -15.00 -30.35 0.65
N PRO A 28 -16.34 -30.32 0.51
CA PRO A 28 -17.13 -31.22 -0.33
C PRO A 28 -17.05 -30.87 -1.83
N PRO A 29 -17.44 -31.81 -2.72
CA PRO A 29 -17.38 -31.60 -4.16
C PRO A 29 -18.57 -30.72 -4.59
N GLY A 30 -18.27 -29.56 -5.18
CA GLY A 30 -19.27 -28.78 -5.92
C GLY A 30 -19.30 -27.30 -5.56
N ALA A 31 -18.39 -26.53 -6.15
CA ALA A 31 -18.65 -25.15 -6.52
C ALA A 31 -17.64 -24.75 -7.60
N GLY A 32 -18.16 -24.31 -8.75
CA GLY A 32 -17.35 -23.82 -9.84
C GLY A 32 -16.68 -22.48 -9.51
N LEU A 33 -15.62 -22.23 -10.28
CA LEU A 33 -15.21 -20.95 -10.84
C LEU A 33 -14.54 -19.93 -9.89
N CYS A 34 -13.25 -19.72 -10.18
CA CYS A 34 -12.44 -18.54 -9.91
C CYS A 34 -12.02 -18.31 -8.45
N THR A 35 -11.19 -19.20 -7.91
CA THR A 35 -10.25 -18.83 -6.85
C THR A 35 -9.06 -18.10 -7.47
N GLU A 36 -9.18 -16.78 -7.64
CA GLU A 36 -7.97 -15.94 -7.59
C GLU A 36 -7.33 -16.18 -6.22
N PRO A 37 -6.01 -16.45 -6.13
CA PRO A 37 -5.37 -16.52 -4.83
C PRO A 37 -5.59 -15.16 -4.17
N ALA A 38 -6.24 -15.15 -2.99
CA ALA A 38 -6.39 -13.95 -2.19
C ALA A 38 -4.98 -13.37 -1.98
N SER A 39 -4.67 -12.27 -2.65
CA SER A 39 -3.40 -11.57 -2.47
C SER A 39 -3.29 -11.20 -1.00
N THR A 40 -2.37 -11.86 -0.29
CA THR A 40 -2.18 -11.66 1.15
C THR A 40 -1.46 -10.35 1.47
N GLY A 41 -0.92 -9.68 0.46
CA GLY A 41 -0.20 -8.40 0.60
C GLY A 41 -0.78 -7.27 -0.27
N PRO A 42 -0.23 -6.06 -0.10
CA PRO A 42 -0.67 -4.87 -0.82
C PRO A 42 -0.49 -5.04 -2.33
N GLN A 43 -1.43 -4.52 -3.10
CA GLN A 43 -1.45 -4.68 -4.55
C GLN A 43 -1.16 -3.36 -5.26
N LEU A 44 -0.13 -3.36 -6.11
CA LEU A 44 0.09 -2.29 -7.07
C LEU A 44 -0.80 -2.50 -8.28
N LEU A 45 -1.58 -1.48 -8.63
CA LEU A 45 -2.40 -1.43 -9.83
C LEU A 45 -1.88 -0.35 -10.78
N VAL A 46 -1.91 -0.64 -12.08
CA VAL A 46 -1.68 0.33 -13.16
C VAL A 46 -2.86 0.23 -14.11
N GLY A 47 -3.64 1.31 -14.23
CA GLY A 47 -4.90 1.29 -15.00
C GLY A 47 -5.89 0.25 -14.48
N GLY A 48 -5.95 0.06 -13.15
CA GLY A 48 -6.81 -0.92 -12.48
C GLY A 48 -6.36 -2.38 -12.58
N LYS A 49 -5.16 -2.67 -13.13
CA LYS A 49 -4.65 -4.04 -13.28
C LYS A 49 -3.43 -4.32 -12.40
N PRO A 50 -3.35 -5.50 -11.75
CA PRO A 50 -2.18 -5.90 -10.98
C PRO A 50 -0.91 -5.79 -11.80
N SER A 51 0.12 -5.16 -11.23
CA SER A 51 1.36 -4.85 -11.95
C SER A 51 2.59 -5.10 -11.08
N ASP A 52 3.69 -5.51 -11.70
CA ASP A 52 4.98 -5.63 -11.04
C ASP A 52 5.61 -4.23 -10.87
N PRO A 53 5.97 -3.80 -9.64
CA PRO A 53 6.57 -2.48 -9.39
C PRO A 53 7.88 -2.24 -10.14
N ARG A 54 8.61 -3.29 -10.52
CA ARG A 54 9.87 -3.18 -11.29
C ARG A 54 9.62 -2.64 -12.70
N LEU A 55 8.44 -2.92 -13.26
CA LEU A 55 8.03 -2.54 -14.62
C LEU A 55 7.45 -1.12 -14.71
N LEU A 56 7.33 -0.39 -13.59
CA LEU A 56 6.87 0.99 -13.62
C LEU A 56 7.81 1.87 -14.48
N PRO A 57 7.27 2.75 -15.34
CA PRO A 57 8.10 3.67 -16.11
C PRO A 57 8.86 4.65 -15.19
N ALA A 58 9.98 5.17 -15.70
CA ALA A 58 10.78 6.17 -14.99
C ALA A 58 9.98 7.46 -14.80
N GLY A 59 10.26 8.20 -13.72
CA GLY A 59 9.62 9.48 -13.41
C GLY A 59 8.31 9.39 -12.64
N ILE A 60 7.78 8.18 -12.38
CA ILE A 60 6.69 8.00 -11.41
C ILE A 60 7.27 8.08 -10.00
N GLY A 61 6.88 9.13 -9.28
CA GLY A 61 7.27 9.33 -7.88
C GLY A 61 6.09 9.59 -6.95
N ARG A 62 4.85 9.54 -7.45
CA ARG A 62 3.65 9.88 -6.68
C ARG A 62 2.60 8.79 -6.84
N TYR A 63 1.99 8.40 -5.72
CA TYR A 63 1.08 7.27 -5.65
C TYR A 63 -0.15 7.61 -4.81
N MET A 64 -1.31 7.16 -5.28
CA MET A 64 -2.56 7.09 -4.54
C MET A 64 -2.59 5.76 -3.79
N ILE A 65 -2.81 5.81 -2.49
CA ILE A 65 -2.84 4.65 -1.61
C ILE A 65 -4.23 4.57 -1.00
N TYR A 66 -4.99 3.57 -1.41
CA TYR A 66 -6.35 3.29 -0.95
C TYR A 66 -6.36 2.15 0.05
N VAL A 67 -7.08 2.33 1.17
CA VAL A 67 -7.17 1.39 2.28
C VAL A 67 -8.62 1.00 2.52
N LYS A 68 -9.00 -0.22 2.11
CA LYS A 68 -10.39 -0.72 2.13
C LYS A 68 -11.02 -0.78 3.53
N GLU A 69 -10.20 -0.94 4.57
CA GLU A 69 -10.64 -1.14 5.96
C GLU A 69 -11.03 0.16 6.70
N GLY A 70 -10.91 1.33 6.08
CA GLY A 70 -11.41 2.59 6.65
C GLY A 70 -10.33 3.50 7.22
N ALA A 71 -10.78 4.58 7.88
CA ALA A 71 -9.93 5.73 8.22
C ALA A 71 -8.87 5.44 9.29
N GLU A 72 -9.18 4.57 10.27
CA GLU A 72 -8.25 4.16 11.32
C GLU A 72 -7.11 3.32 10.75
N LYS A 73 -7.43 2.31 9.94
CA LYS A 73 -6.43 1.49 9.25
C LYS A 73 -5.57 2.33 8.31
N ARG A 74 -6.19 3.26 7.57
CA ARG A 74 -5.48 4.22 6.73
C ARG A 74 -4.46 5.03 7.55
N ALA A 75 -4.83 5.51 8.73
CA ALA A 75 -3.91 6.24 9.61
C ALA A 75 -2.74 5.37 10.08
N ALA A 76 -3.00 4.10 10.43
CA ALA A 76 -1.96 3.15 10.83
C ALA A 76 -0.97 2.86 9.68
N VAL A 77 -1.49 2.59 8.47
CA VAL A 77 -0.65 2.35 7.28
C VAL A 77 0.19 3.58 6.94
N GLN A 78 -0.43 4.76 6.97
CA GLN A 78 0.25 6.04 6.74
C GLN A 78 1.39 6.26 7.75
N ALA A 79 1.15 6.02 9.04
CA ALA A 79 2.17 6.14 10.08
C ALA A 79 3.34 5.16 9.87
N ALA A 80 3.02 3.89 9.56
CA ALA A 80 4.03 2.86 9.34
C ALA A 80 4.93 3.16 8.13
N LEU A 81 4.35 3.63 7.02
CA LEU A 81 5.10 4.05 5.83
C LEU A 81 6.03 5.21 6.15
N LYS A 82 5.52 6.24 6.85
CA LYS A 82 6.32 7.40 7.25
C LYS A 82 7.49 7.01 8.15
N GLU A 83 7.26 6.11 9.09
CA GLU A 83 8.30 5.61 10.00
C GLU A 83 9.39 4.82 9.27
N HIS A 84 9.00 3.89 8.40
CA HIS A 84 9.95 2.96 7.77
C HIS A 84 10.66 3.55 6.54
N MET A 85 10.03 4.48 5.82
CA MET A 85 10.62 5.11 4.64
C MET A 85 11.35 6.42 4.95
N GLY A 86 11.11 7.02 6.12
CA GLY A 86 11.80 8.22 6.58
C GLY A 86 11.74 9.37 5.57
N SER A 87 12.91 9.83 5.13
CA SER A 87 13.04 10.95 4.18
C SER A 87 12.57 10.64 2.76
N SER A 88 12.48 9.37 2.37
CA SER A 88 12.02 8.96 1.03
C SER A 88 10.50 8.90 0.90
N TYR A 89 9.77 9.26 1.97
CA TYR A 89 8.32 9.39 1.99
C TYR A 89 7.93 10.84 2.24
N LYS A 90 7.10 11.39 1.35
CA LYS A 90 6.47 12.69 1.57
C LYS A 90 4.98 12.60 1.32
N GLU A 91 4.21 13.00 2.31
CA GLU A 91 2.76 13.05 2.16
C GLU A 91 2.34 14.27 1.35
N ALA A 92 1.52 14.03 0.33
CA ALA A 92 1.01 15.09 -0.53
C ALA A 92 -0.42 15.49 -0.18
N ASN A 93 -1.32 14.52 0.06
CA ASN A 93 -2.71 14.81 0.38
C ASN A 93 -3.39 13.65 1.12
N VAL A 94 -4.43 13.93 1.90
CA VAL A 94 -5.27 12.93 2.56
C VAL A 94 -6.73 13.21 2.21
N LEU A 95 -7.39 12.23 1.61
CA LEU A 95 -8.83 12.30 1.39
C LEU A 95 -9.54 11.79 2.65
N LYS A 96 -10.46 12.59 3.19
CA LYS A 96 -11.17 12.26 4.44
C LYS A 96 -12.45 11.46 4.21
N ILE A 97 -13.05 11.58 3.01
CA ILE A 97 -14.32 10.92 2.65
C ILE A 97 -14.08 9.46 2.27
N ILE A 98 -12.98 9.21 1.58
CA ILE A 98 -12.54 7.88 1.15
C ILE A 98 -11.25 7.61 1.92
N PRO A 99 -11.04 6.41 2.50
CA PRO A 99 -9.83 6.07 3.23
C PRO A 99 -8.63 5.94 2.27
N MET A 100 -8.15 7.09 1.80
CA MET A 100 -7.15 7.23 0.75
C MET A 100 -6.22 8.39 1.09
N PHE A 101 -4.96 8.25 0.71
CA PHE A 101 -3.99 9.33 0.77
C PHE A 101 -3.06 9.27 -0.44
N VAL A 102 -2.40 10.38 -0.72
CA VAL A 102 -1.43 10.52 -1.80
C VAL A 102 -0.07 10.76 -1.19
N ALA A 103 0.91 9.96 -1.60
CA ALA A 103 2.28 10.05 -1.12
C ALA A 103 3.25 10.11 -2.30
N GLU A 104 4.29 10.92 -2.15
CA GLU A 104 5.49 10.86 -2.97
C GLU A 104 6.41 9.79 -2.38
N ILE A 105 6.74 8.78 -3.18
CA ILE A 105 7.60 7.64 -2.82
C ILE A 105 8.55 7.41 -4.00
N GLU A 106 9.84 7.27 -3.73
CA GLU A 106 10.79 6.90 -4.79
C GLU A 106 10.46 5.51 -5.34
N LYS A 107 10.58 5.31 -6.67
CA LYS A 107 10.28 4.01 -7.31
C LYS A 107 11.03 2.86 -6.62
N ASP A 108 12.31 3.04 -6.30
CA ASP A 108 13.12 2.00 -5.68
C ASP A 108 12.62 1.65 -4.27
N LYS A 109 12.11 2.64 -3.53
CA LYS A 109 11.48 2.42 -2.21
C LYS A 109 10.12 1.78 -2.31
N LEU A 110 9.35 2.04 -3.36
CA LEU A 110 8.12 1.30 -3.62
C LEU A 110 8.42 -0.17 -3.97
N VAL A 111 9.43 -0.43 -4.80
CA VAL A 111 9.88 -1.80 -5.12
C VAL A 111 10.34 -2.50 -3.85
N GLU A 112 11.12 -1.83 -3.01
CA GLU A 112 11.59 -2.35 -1.72
C GLU A 112 10.40 -2.66 -0.79
N LEU A 113 9.44 -1.73 -0.63
CA LEU A 113 8.22 -1.95 0.14
C LEU A 113 7.47 -3.21 -0.28
N LEU A 114 7.33 -3.44 -1.59
CA LEU A 114 6.49 -4.51 -2.11
C LEU A 114 7.22 -5.86 -2.22
N THR A 115 8.54 -5.84 -2.37
CA THR A 115 9.31 -7.07 -2.68
C THR A 115 10.34 -7.47 -1.63
N SER A 116 10.79 -6.54 -0.78
CA SER A 116 11.82 -6.79 0.24
C SER A 116 11.25 -7.22 1.60
N ASP A 117 11.97 -8.08 2.29
CA ASP A 117 11.64 -8.51 3.66
C ASP A 117 11.84 -7.40 4.70
N SER A 118 12.63 -6.36 4.38
CA SER A 118 12.83 -5.18 5.24
C SER A 118 11.53 -4.44 5.55
N PHE A 119 10.50 -4.61 4.73
CA PHE A 119 9.17 -4.02 4.92
C PHE A 119 8.10 -5.06 5.25
N GLN A 120 8.48 -6.27 5.68
CA GLN A 120 7.52 -7.33 5.99
C GLN A 120 6.46 -6.88 7.01
N SER A 121 6.85 -6.21 8.09
CA SER A 121 5.93 -5.67 9.11
C SER A 121 4.90 -4.71 8.51
N VAL A 122 5.33 -3.82 7.61
CA VAL A 122 4.46 -2.86 6.93
C VAL A 122 3.53 -3.57 5.95
N ARG A 123 4.03 -4.56 5.19
CA ARG A 123 3.23 -5.37 4.27
C ARG A 123 2.18 -6.21 5.01
N GLU A 124 2.53 -6.78 6.16
CA GLU A 124 1.59 -7.52 7.03
C GLU A 124 0.51 -6.59 7.59
N LEU A 125 0.89 -5.38 8.02
CA LEU A 125 -0.08 -4.36 8.43
C LEU A 125 -1.03 -4.00 7.29
N MET A 126 -0.52 -3.83 6.08
CA MET A 126 -1.31 -3.51 4.89
C MET A 126 -2.20 -4.67 4.44
N GLY A 127 -1.72 -5.91 4.51
CA GLY A 127 -2.45 -7.09 4.07
C GLY A 127 -3.04 -6.96 2.65
N GLY A 128 -4.12 -7.69 2.37
CA GLY A 128 -4.89 -7.57 1.12
C GLY A 128 -5.84 -6.36 1.06
N CYS A 129 -5.79 -5.45 2.04
CA CYS A 129 -6.73 -4.33 2.14
C CYS A 129 -6.20 -3.02 1.53
N VAL A 130 -4.94 -3.00 1.08
CA VAL A 130 -4.33 -1.82 0.47
C VAL A 130 -4.12 -1.99 -1.03
N THR A 131 -4.50 -0.94 -1.76
CA THR A 131 -4.28 -0.79 -3.19
C THR A 131 -3.43 0.45 -3.42
N ILE A 132 -2.39 0.32 -4.25
CA ILE A 132 -1.48 1.41 -4.61
C ILE A 132 -1.63 1.66 -6.11
N GLU A 133 -1.83 2.89 -6.52
CA GLU A 133 -1.86 3.30 -7.93
C GLU A 133 -0.94 4.49 -8.17
N PRO A 134 -0.19 4.53 -9.27
CA PRO A 134 0.50 5.76 -9.68
C PRO A 134 -0.50 6.92 -9.83
N ASP A 135 -0.16 8.08 -9.26
CA ASP A 135 -0.91 9.32 -9.49
C ASP A 135 -0.61 9.80 -10.92
N GLY A 136 -1.49 9.43 -11.86
CA GLY A 136 -1.31 9.69 -13.28
C GLY A 136 -1.57 11.16 -13.64
N VAL A 137 -0.83 11.67 -14.62
CA VAL A 137 -1.15 12.94 -15.26
C VAL A 137 -2.32 12.73 -16.22
N VAL A 138 -3.46 13.36 -15.95
CA VAL A 138 -4.55 13.46 -16.92
C VAL A 138 -4.21 14.60 -17.88
N SER A 139 -3.77 14.26 -19.10
CA SER A 139 -3.63 15.24 -20.18
C SER A 139 -5.03 15.59 -20.70
N ILE A 140 -5.41 16.86 -20.63
CA ILE A 140 -6.62 17.35 -21.31
C ILE A 140 -6.23 17.53 -22.79
N PRO A 141 -6.84 16.78 -23.74
CA PRO A 141 -6.57 17.01 -25.14
C PRO A 141 -7.04 18.42 -25.52
N GLU A 142 -6.13 19.23 -26.07
CA GLU A 142 -6.49 20.53 -26.64
C GLU A 142 -7.55 20.31 -27.73
N GLN A 143 -8.70 20.98 -27.60
CA GLN A 143 -9.71 20.91 -28.64
C GLN A 143 -9.18 21.63 -29.89
N PRO A 144 -9.43 21.12 -31.12
CA PRO A 144 -8.96 21.73 -32.37
C PRO A 144 -9.45 23.17 -32.66
N GLY A 145 -10.14 23.83 -31.72
CA GLY A 145 -10.73 25.16 -31.88
C GLY A 145 -9.89 26.34 -31.36
N ASP A 146 -8.90 26.10 -30.49
CA ASP A 146 -8.19 27.20 -29.82
C ASP A 146 -7.04 27.83 -30.65
N MET A 147 -6.74 27.30 -31.84
CA MET A 147 -5.74 27.87 -32.75
C MET A 147 -6.25 29.05 -33.62
N MET A 148 -7.53 29.44 -33.50
CA MET A 148 -8.12 30.42 -34.43
C MET A 148 -8.10 31.89 -33.97
N HIS A 149 -7.63 32.22 -32.76
CA HIS A 149 -7.74 33.60 -32.23
C HIS A 149 -6.42 34.38 -32.05
N SER A 150 -5.27 33.82 -32.42
CA SER A 150 -3.99 34.53 -32.30
C SER A 150 -3.35 34.76 -33.66
N GLY A 151 -3.96 35.62 -34.49
CA GLY A 151 -3.43 35.83 -35.83
C GLY A 151 -4.13 36.83 -36.73
N MET A 152 -4.68 37.94 -36.23
CA MET A 152 -5.09 39.05 -37.11
C MET A 152 -5.02 40.41 -36.40
N MET A 153 -3.79 40.93 -36.29
CA MET A 153 -3.56 42.38 -36.34
C MET A 153 -2.47 42.62 -37.39
N LYS A 154 -2.89 42.69 -38.66
CA LYS A 154 -2.12 43.36 -39.70
C LYS A 154 -2.64 44.79 -39.76
N GLY A 155 -1.73 45.73 -39.52
CA GLY A 155 -2.01 47.15 -39.56
C GLY A 155 -2.55 47.62 -40.92
N TRP A 156 -3.35 48.66 -40.83
CA TRP A 156 -3.58 49.69 -41.83
C TRP A 156 -3.45 51.03 -41.11
#